data_AF-A0A645AAP2-F1
#
_entry.id   AF-A0A645AAP2-F1
#
_cell.length_a   1.000
_cell.length_b   1.000
_cell.length_c   1.000
_cell.angle_alpha   90.00
_cell.angle_beta   90.00
_cell.angle_gamma   90.00
#
_symmetry.space_group_name_H-M   'P 1'
#
loop_
_entity.id
_entity.type
_entity.pdbx_description
1 polymer ?
#
loop_
_entity_poly.entity_id
_entity_poly.type
_entity_poly.pdbx_seq_one_letter_code
_entity_poly.pdbx_strand_id
1 'polypeptide(L)'
;MLDRYNDYVNYLKQADKYDLEVETMNLESETLEKLTIIEGKSGTSVFSENTFQETCEVNVLKKPFTRDELQNLIKSNLKDENPFEQQNRIQQDVAEFYQTRLARDIEDVNKKHDKLISDIDTEKKFMSLQSEAARAEYRANRRNQIEKGRETAIELEQDKSKSKIDYINRILKFYYAGRQLKYPTYGNSTSMAVCVGFGIDTKKPNPFAPSAMKVKIAIANSNKYIDLSLAADSGKLLNEIIGLSYAVSKYEQDKLFDNWEYAIKNASTNRRKAIIITGNILQAYTKFDSGKLISFTTKDGSVRKGILLPENFDPEKSRQNGFVTVPIGKATKYIMQMPVNTTVSNPDGKIIINHYAGRSGMDYYLSVPGNKNFRHIFEDLKIIKLSLNPRDGFEKRSDKMIAFFSSDQVSALLSHLDERHSMAVIVSNSVYSNYIEKSGKGIKVKSDLVEKAEKKYEDDKQRFESRKSTPTPATEPPKSNLNLLKLKMRMKAAALKLEE
;
A
#
# COMPACT_ATOMS: atom_id res chain seq x y z
N MET A 1 18.28 3.28 -11.06
CA MET A 1 17.37 3.15 -9.89
C MET A 1 16.09 3.96 -10.07
N LEU A 2 16.16 5.19 -10.59
CA LEU A 2 15.00 6.06 -10.81
C LEU A 2 13.89 5.41 -11.66
N ASP A 3 14.22 4.74 -12.76
CA ASP A 3 13.22 4.10 -13.64
C ASP A 3 12.42 2.98 -12.94
N ARG A 4 13.09 2.14 -12.14
CA ARG A 4 12.42 1.08 -11.38
C ARG A 4 11.49 1.64 -10.31
N TYR A 5 11.91 2.73 -9.66
CA TYR A 5 11.07 3.45 -8.71
C TYR A 5 9.85 4.06 -9.40
N ASN A 6 10.04 4.71 -10.54
CA ASN A 6 8.95 5.30 -11.33
C ASN A 6 7.98 4.22 -11.84
N ASP A 7 8.47 3.09 -12.34
CA ASP A 7 7.63 1.96 -12.75
C ASP A 7 6.84 1.38 -11.57
N TYR A 8 7.45 1.27 -10.40
CA TYR A 8 6.78 0.82 -9.18
C TYR A 8 5.70 1.82 -8.71
N VAL A 9 6.01 3.12 -8.70
CA VAL A 9 5.04 4.18 -8.39
C VAL A 9 3.88 4.17 -9.39
N ASN A 10 4.17 4.03 -10.68
CA ASN A 10 3.14 3.94 -11.73
C ASN A 10 2.25 2.71 -11.54
N TYR A 11 2.84 1.56 -11.20
CA TYR A 11 2.07 0.36 -10.85
C TYR A 11 1.16 0.61 -9.64
N LEU A 12 1.68 1.20 -8.56
CA LEU A 12 0.87 1.53 -7.38
C LEU A 12 -0.26 2.52 -7.72
N LYS A 13 0.00 3.51 -8.59
CA LYS A 13 -1.01 4.46 -9.07
C LYS A 13 -2.08 3.77 -9.93
N GLN A 14 -1.69 2.85 -10.83
CA GLN A 14 -2.63 2.06 -11.65
C GLN A 14 -3.45 1.07 -10.83
N ALA A 15 -2.86 0.48 -9.80
CA ALA A 15 -3.52 -0.46 -8.90
C ALA A 15 -4.33 0.23 -7.78
N ASP A 16 -4.41 1.57 -7.77
CA ASP A 16 -5.03 2.40 -6.72
C ASP A 16 -4.50 2.11 -5.29
N LYS A 17 -3.22 1.72 -5.20
CA LYS A 17 -2.49 1.41 -3.95
C LYS A 17 -1.47 2.48 -3.56
N TYR A 18 -1.36 3.56 -4.32
CA TYR A 18 -0.45 4.66 -4.02
C TYR A 18 -1.03 5.56 -2.92
N ASP A 19 -0.34 5.67 -1.79
CA ASP A 19 -0.80 6.29 -0.55
C ASP A 19 -0.01 7.54 -0.13
N LEU A 20 1.07 7.88 -0.85
CA LEU A 20 1.94 9.01 -0.52
C LEU A 20 1.34 10.38 -0.88
N GLU A 21 0.40 10.43 -1.83
CA GLU A 21 -0.25 11.67 -2.29
C GLU A 21 -1.76 11.53 -2.15
N VAL A 22 -2.41 12.53 -1.54
CA VAL A 22 -3.88 12.58 -1.48
C VAL A 22 -4.41 13.02 -2.84
N GLU A 23 -5.05 12.10 -3.56
CA GLU A 23 -5.65 12.39 -4.85
C GLU A 23 -6.94 13.20 -4.70
N THR A 24 -7.12 14.23 -5.54
CA THR A 24 -8.38 14.96 -5.62
C THR A 24 -9.27 14.33 -6.69
N MET A 25 -10.42 13.79 -6.27
CA MET A 25 -11.35 13.03 -7.10
C MET A 25 -12.67 13.80 -7.26
N ASN A 26 -13.12 14.04 -8.50
CA ASN A 26 -14.42 14.68 -8.75
C ASN A 26 -15.58 13.68 -8.61
N LEU A 27 -15.81 13.16 -7.40
CA LEU A 27 -16.81 12.13 -7.14
C LEU A 27 -18.25 12.63 -7.18
N GLU A 28 -18.49 13.93 -6.99
CA GLU A 28 -19.84 14.53 -6.83
C GLU A 28 -20.70 13.70 -5.88
N SER A 29 -20.10 13.32 -4.75
CA SER A 29 -20.67 12.30 -3.87
C SER A 29 -21.98 12.78 -3.22
N GLU A 30 -22.94 11.87 -3.15
CA GLU A 30 -24.22 12.03 -2.47
C GLU A 30 -24.32 10.96 -1.37
N THR A 31 -24.26 11.36 -0.10
CA THR A 31 -24.34 10.42 1.03
C THR A 31 -25.75 9.83 1.12
N LEU A 32 -25.86 8.51 0.92
CA LEU A 32 -27.12 7.77 1.03
C LEU A 32 -27.35 7.29 2.47
N GLU A 33 -26.28 6.87 3.13
CA GLU A 33 -26.31 6.36 4.50
C GLU A 33 -25.05 6.81 5.23
N LYS A 34 -25.19 7.14 6.52
CA LYS A 34 -24.08 7.55 7.38
C LYS A 34 -24.19 6.84 8.72
N LEU A 35 -23.22 5.97 9.00
CA LEU A 35 -23.13 5.19 10.23
C LEU A 35 -21.93 5.63 11.06
N THR A 36 -22.12 5.78 12.37
CA THR A 36 -20.98 6.01 13.29
C THR A 36 -20.34 4.67 13.61
N ILE A 37 -19.06 4.51 13.28
CA ILE A 37 -18.30 3.27 13.54
C ILE A 37 -17.32 3.41 14.72
N ILE A 38 -16.92 4.64 15.02
CA ILE A 38 -16.15 5.00 16.21
C ILE A 38 -16.71 6.31 16.75
N GLU A 39 -17.18 6.28 17.99
CA GLU A 39 -17.58 7.46 18.73
C GLU A 39 -16.34 8.23 19.19
N GLY A 40 -16.33 9.53 18.93
CA GLY A 40 -15.25 10.42 19.30
C GLY A 40 -15.14 10.63 20.81
N LYS A 41 -14.01 11.16 21.27
CA LYS A 41 -13.85 11.58 22.67
C LYS A 41 -14.44 12.98 22.86
N SER A 42 -14.75 13.35 24.10
CA SER A 42 -15.15 14.73 24.41
C SER A 42 -13.98 15.68 24.17
N GLY A 43 -14.11 16.59 23.20
CA GLY A 43 -13.07 17.55 22.83
C GLY A 43 -13.46 18.41 21.62
N THR A 44 -12.75 19.51 21.40
CA THR A 44 -13.03 20.47 20.30
C THR A 44 -12.17 20.24 19.05
N SER A 45 -11.28 19.25 19.10
CA SER A 45 -10.33 18.94 18.02
C SER A 45 -10.97 18.02 16.97
N VAL A 46 -10.52 18.14 15.72
CA VAL A 46 -10.86 17.21 14.62
C VAL A 46 -10.48 15.75 14.93
N PHE A 47 -9.50 15.56 15.80
CA PHE A 47 -9.09 14.22 16.29
C PHE A 47 -9.97 13.69 17.43
N SER A 48 -10.92 14.49 17.90
CA SER A 48 -11.92 14.11 18.89
C SER A 48 -13.27 13.81 18.27
N GLU A 49 -13.44 14.04 16.96
CA GLU A 49 -14.68 13.79 16.24
C GLU A 49 -14.95 12.29 16.04
N ASN A 50 -16.20 12.00 15.70
CA ASN A 50 -16.65 10.66 15.35
C ASN A 50 -16.00 10.22 14.03
N THR A 51 -15.82 8.91 13.87
CA THR A 51 -15.48 8.29 12.60
C THR A 51 -16.77 7.73 11.99
N PHE A 52 -17.05 8.12 10.75
CA PHE A 52 -18.25 7.71 10.05
C PHE A 52 -17.92 6.79 8.87
N GLN A 53 -18.72 5.75 8.71
CA GLN A 53 -18.81 5.00 7.46
C GLN A 53 -19.97 5.57 6.65
N GLU A 54 -19.66 6.19 5.51
CA GLU A 54 -20.67 6.73 4.61
C GLU A 54 -20.81 5.85 3.37
N THR A 55 -22.02 5.37 3.11
CA THR A 55 -22.38 4.80 1.81
C THR A 55 -22.78 5.97 0.92
N CYS A 56 -21.95 6.29 -0.06
CA CYS A 56 -22.16 7.39 -0.99
C CYS A 56 -22.48 6.86 -2.39
N GLU A 57 -23.36 7.55 -3.11
CA GLU A 57 -23.42 7.44 -4.56
C GLU A 57 -22.42 8.41 -5.18
N VAL A 58 -21.51 7.91 -6.02
CA VAL A 58 -20.37 8.67 -6.56
C VAL A 58 -20.20 8.46 -8.06
N ASN A 59 -19.61 9.43 -8.73
CA ASN A 59 -19.22 9.34 -10.14
C ASN A 59 -18.13 8.29 -10.35
N VAL A 60 -18.28 7.49 -11.41
CA VAL A 60 -17.27 6.55 -11.89
C VAL A 60 -16.27 7.30 -12.74
N LEU A 61 -15.08 7.58 -12.18
CA LEU A 61 -14.05 8.40 -12.86
C LEU A 61 -13.31 7.65 -13.97
N LYS A 62 -13.23 6.33 -13.87
CA LYS A 62 -12.55 5.47 -14.83
C LYS A 62 -13.49 4.35 -15.21
N LYS A 63 -13.84 4.28 -16.49
CA LYS A 63 -14.66 3.21 -17.04
C LYS A 63 -13.79 2.16 -17.72
N PRO A 64 -14.13 0.86 -17.63
CA PRO A 64 -13.47 -0.17 -18.42
C PRO A 64 -13.63 0.13 -19.91
N PHE A 65 -12.78 -0.48 -20.75
CA PHE A 65 -12.93 -0.37 -22.19
C PHE A 65 -14.26 -0.97 -22.64
N THR A 66 -14.92 -0.30 -23.57
CA THR A 66 -16.04 -0.89 -24.33
C THR A 66 -15.54 -2.08 -25.14
N ARG A 67 -16.48 -2.91 -25.61
CA ARG A 67 -16.18 -4.05 -26.49
C ARG A 67 -15.31 -3.64 -27.69
N ASP A 68 -15.71 -2.57 -28.38
CA ASP A 68 -15.02 -2.08 -29.59
C ASP A 68 -13.65 -1.49 -29.25
N GLU A 69 -13.54 -0.72 -28.17
CA GLU A 69 -12.26 -0.19 -27.69
C GLU A 69 -11.29 -1.32 -27.34
N LEU A 70 -11.75 -2.37 -26.64
CA LEU A 70 -10.92 -3.52 -26.31
C LEU A 70 -10.46 -4.25 -27.58
N GLN A 71 -11.38 -4.47 -28.54
CA GLN A 71 -11.04 -5.12 -29.80
C GLN A 71 -10.00 -4.32 -30.59
N ASN A 72 -10.16 -3.01 -30.67
CA ASN A 72 -9.21 -2.11 -31.32
C ASN A 72 -7.87 -2.08 -30.57
N LEU A 73 -7.89 -2.12 -29.24
CA LEU A 73 -6.70 -2.17 -28.42
C LEU A 73 -5.89 -3.45 -28.66
N ILE A 74 -6.57 -4.61 -28.75
CA ILE A 74 -5.91 -5.88 -29.09
C ILE A 74 -5.34 -5.82 -30.52
N LYS A 75 -6.15 -5.39 -31.50
CA LYS A 75 -5.71 -5.26 -32.90
C LYS A 75 -4.49 -4.34 -33.06
N SER A 76 -4.50 -3.18 -32.41
CA SER A 76 -3.39 -2.21 -32.49
C SER A 76 -2.09 -2.74 -31.87
N ASN A 77 -2.17 -3.58 -30.83
CA ASN A 77 -0.98 -4.22 -30.25
C ASN A 77 -0.47 -5.38 -31.12
N LEU A 78 -1.34 -6.05 -31.87
CA LEU A 78 -0.98 -7.13 -32.78
C LEU A 78 -0.30 -6.66 -34.07
N LYS A 79 -0.57 -5.43 -34.55
CA LYS A 79 0.03 -4.87 -35.79
C LYS A 79 -0.09 -5.81 -36.99
N ASP A 80 -1.29 -6.34 -37.19
CA ASP A 80 -1.65 -7.28 -38.27
C ASP A 80 -1.07 -8.72 -38.14
N GLU A 81 -0.32 -9.02 -37.07
CA GLU A 81 0.12 -10.38 -36.73
C GLU A 81 -1.01 -11.17 -36.02
N ASN A 82 -1.01 -12.51 -36.14
CA ASN A 82 -1.77 -13.35 -35.21
C ASN A 82 -1.07 -13.37 -33.83
N PRO A 83 -1.80 -13.42 -32.70
CA PRO A 83 -1.23 -13.60 -31.37
C PRO A 83 -0.07 -14.61 -31.25
N PHE A 84 -0.15 -15.77 -31.91
CA PHE A 84 0.90 -16.79 -31.84
C PHE A 84 2.15 -16.43 -32.67
N GLU A 85 1.97 -15.73 -33.80
CA GLU A 85 3.08 -15.23 -34.61
C GLU A 85 3.85 -14.15 -33.84
N GLN A 86 3.13 -13.22 -33.21
CA GLN A 86 3.73 -12.21 -32.34
C GLN A 86 4.51 -12.85 -31.18
N GLN A 87 3.94 -13.87 -30.53
CA GLN A 87 4.64 -14.61 -29.47
C GLN A 87 5.93 -15.24 -29.97
N ASN A 88 5.88 -15.94 -31.11
CA ASN A 88 7.05 -16.61 -31.69
C ASN A 88 8.14 -15.61 -32.05
N ARG A 89 7.78 -14.47 -32.66
CA ARG A 89 8.71 -13.40 -32.97
C ARG A 89 9.39 -12.86 -31.71
N ILE A 90 8.62 -12.55 -30.66
CA ILE A 90 9.19 -12.07 -29.38
C ILE A 90 10.10 -13.14 -28.75
N GLN A 91 9.74 -14.43 -28.82
CA GLN A 91 10.59 -15.52 -28.31
C GLN A 91 11.91 -15.60 -29.08
N GLN A 92 11.88 -15.41 -30.40
CA GLN A 92 13.09 -15.36 -31.23
C GLN A 92 13.96 -14.15 -30.87
N ASP A 93 13.37 -12.96 -30.76
CA ASP A 93 14.08 -11.74 -30.38
C ASP A 93 14.75 -11.89 -28.99
N VAL A 94 14.06 -12.51 -28.03
CA VAL A 94 14.59 -12.83 -26.70
C VAL A 94 15.78 -13.80 -26.81
N ALA A 95 15.63 -14.88 -27.57
CA ALA A 95 16.68 -15.88 -27.73
C ALA A 95 17.95 -15.28 -28.35
N GLU A 96 17.82 -14.51 -29.43
CA GLU A 96 18.94 -13.84 -30.11
C GLU A 96 19.66 -12.84 -29.20
N PHE A 97 18.89 -12.04 -28.44
CA PHE A 97 19.46 -11.08 -27.50
C PHE A 97 20.27 -11.77 -26.39
N TYR A 98 19.72 -12.82 -25.77
CA TYR A 98 20.40 -13.53 -24.68
C TYR A 98 21.55 -14.40 -25.18
N GLN A 99 21.51 -14.93 -26.40
CA GLN A 99 22.66 -15.60 -27.03
C GLN A 99 23.81 -14.62 -27.25
N THR A 100 23.52 -13.45 -27.84
CA THR A 100 24.52 -12.41 -28.07
C THR A 100 25.14 -11.92 -26.75
N ARG A 101 24.31 -11.77 -25.72
CA ARG A 101 24.77 -11.37 -24.39
C ARG A 101 25.62 -12.45 -23.73
N LEU A 102 25.20 -13.71 -23.79
CA LEU A 102 25.94 -14.83 -23.22
C LEU A 102 27.34 -14.96 -23.86
N ALA A 103 27.44 -14.77 -25.18
CA ALA A 103 28.74 -14.78 -25.86
C ALA A 103 29.70 -13.72 -25.29
N ARG A 104 29.21 -12.50 -25.03
CA ARG A 104 30.01 -11.44 -24.39
C ARG A 104 30.38 -11.78 -22.95
N ASP A 105 29.41 -12.28 -22.16
CA ASP A 105 29.63 -12.65 -20.77
C ASP A 105 30.70 -13.77 -20.66
N ILE A 106 30.68 -14.75 -21.58
CA ILE A 106 31.72 -15.80 -21.69
C ILE A 106 33.08 -15.21 -22.09
N GLU A 107 33.11 -14.28 -23.03
CA GLU A 107 34.35 -13.60 -23.44
C GLU A 107 34.99 -12.85 -22.27
N ASP A 108 34.20 -12.15 -21.46
CA ASP A 108 34.67 -11.45 -20.26
C ASP A 108 35.19 -12.42 -19.19
N VAL A 109 34.52 -13.56 -19.01
CA VAL A 109 35.00 -14.64 -18.15
C VAL A 109 36.34 -15.16 -18.64
N ASN A 110 36.49 -15.42 -19.94
CA ASN A 110 37.75 -15.87 -20.53
C ASN A 110 38.88 -14.86 -20.31
N LYS A 111 38.67 -13.59 -20.66
CA LYS A 111 39.67 -12.51 -20.45
C LYS A 111 40.12 -12.40 -18.99
N LYS A 112 39.17 -12.53 -18.05
CA LYS A 112 39.48 -12.51 -16.60
C LYS A 112 40.36 -13.69 -16.20
N HIS A 113 40.07 -14.90 -16.68
CA HIS A 113 40.83 -16.09 -16.33
C HIS A 113 42.20 -16.13 -17.04
N ASP A 114 42.28 -15.67 -18.29
CA ASP A 114 43.55 -15.53 -19.02
C ASP A 114 44.52 -14.60 -18.26
N LYS A 115 44.00 -13.50 -17.70
CA LYS A 115 44.78 -12.62 -16.83
C LYS A 115 45.22 -13.31 -15.53
N LEU A 116 44.34 -14.09 -14.91
CA LEU A 116 44.73 -14.88 -13.72
C LEU A 116 45.83 -15.89 -14.04
N ILE A 117 45.84 -16.48 -15.24
CA ILE A 117 46.88 -17.39 -15.70
C ILE A 117 48.19 -16.65 -15.95
N SER A 118 48.16 -15.47 -16.58
CA SER A 118 49.38 -14.66 -16.78
C SER A 118 50.00 -14.18 -15.47
N ASP A 119 49.17 -13.95 -14.46
CA ASP A 119 49.60 -13.39 -13.17
C ASP A 119 50.11 -14.46 -12.19
N ILE A 120 50.08 -15.76 -12.53
CA ILE A 120 50.54 -16.86 -11.64
C ILE A 120 51.96 -16.62 -11.13
N ASP A 121 52.85 -16.18 -12.02
CA ASP A 121 54.27 -15.99 -11.69
C ASP A 121 54.52 -14.77 -10.78
N THR A 122 53.51 -13.91 -10.62
CA THR A 122 53.54 -12.75 -9.72
C THR A 122 52.94 -13.05 -8.34
N GLU A 123 52.37 -14.25 -8.14
CA GLU A 123 51.77 -14.62 -6.86
C GLU A 123 52.85 -14.79 -5.78
N LYS A 124 52.64 -14.20 -4.59
CA LYS A 124 53.59 -14.25 -3.45
C LYS A 124 54.05 -15.68 -3.12
N LYS A 125 53.14 -16.65 -3.21
CA LYS A 125 53.45 -18.07 -2.98
C LYS A 125 54.40 -18.62 -4.02
N PHE A 126 54.19 -18.30 -5.30
CA PHE A 126 55.10 -18.70 -6.38
C PHE A 126 56.51 -18.09 -6.19
N MET A 127 56.58 -16.79 -5.89
CA MET A 127 57.86 -16.09 -5.66
C MET A 127 58.67 -16.65 -4.48
N SER A 128 58.01 -17.22 -3.47
CA SER A 128 58.67 -17.78 -2.29
C SER A 128 59.34 -19.15 -2.52
N LEU A 129 59.03 -19.83 -3.64
CA LEU A 129 59.57 -21.15 -3.96
C LEU A 129 61.02 -21.06 -4.46
N GLN A 130 61.90 -21.90 -3.89
CA GLN A 130 63.34 -21.89 -4.14
C GLN A 130 63.78 -22.83 -5.28
N SER A 131 63.02 -23.91 -5.56
CA SER A 131 63.36 -24.91 -6.57
C SER A 131 62.51 -24.75 -7.83
N GLU A 132 63.13 -24.91 -9.00
CA GLU A 132 62.43 -24.85 -10.30
C GLU A 132 61.41 -25.98 -10.45
N ALA A 133 61.67 -27.17 -9.88
CA ALA A 133 60.71 -28.27 -9.88
C ALA A 133 59.44 -27.91 -9.09
N ALA A 134 59.60 -27.28 -7.92
CA ALA A 134 58.47 -26.83 -7.10
C ALA A 134 57.68 -25.69 -7.78
N ARG A 135 58.37 -24.79 -8.51
CA ARG A 135 57.72 -23.74 -9.32
C ARG A 135 56.93 -24.32 -10.49
N ALA A 136 57.47 -25.32 -11.19
CA ALA A 136 56.77 -26.00 -12.28
C ALA A 136 55.52 -26.73 -11.79
N GLU A 137 55.61 -27.46 -10.68
CA GLU A 137 54.46 -28.14 -10.07
C GLU A 137 53.40 -27.14 -9.59
N TYR A 138 53.81 -26.05 -8.94
CA TYR A 138 52.89 -24.98 -8.53
C TYR A 138 52.15 -24.36 -9.71
N ARG A 139 52.86 -24.02 -10.80
CA ARG A 139 52.26 -23.47 -12.04
C ARG A 139 51.23 -24.43 -12.61
N ALA A 140 51.56 -25.72 -12.72
CA ALA A 140 50.64 -26.73 -13.25
C ALA A 140 49.38 -26.87 -12.37
N ASN A 141 49.54 -27.00 -11.06
CA ASN A 141 48.43 -27.12 -10.12
C ASN A 141 47.56 -25.86 -10.09
N ARG A 142 48.18 -24.68 -10.06
CA ARG A 142 47.48 -23.39 -10.03
C ARG A 142 46.73 -23.13 -11.33
N ARG A 143 47.34 -23.43 -12.48
CA ARG A 143 46.68 -23.32 -13.79
C ARG A 143 45.47 -24.25 -13.87
N ASN A 144 45.59 -25.51 -13.44
CA ASN A 144 44.46 -26.43 -13.41
C ASN A 144 43.32 -25.94 -12.50
N GLN A 145 43.64 -25.32 -11.36
CA GLN A 145 42.61 -24.70 -10.49
C GLN A 145 41.89 -23.53 -11.16
N ILE A 146 42.64 -22.64 -11.84
CA ILE A 146 42.07 -21.48 -12.53
C ILE A 146 41.20 -21.95 -13.72
N GLU A 147 41.66 -22.94 -14.47
CA GLU A 147 40.92 -23.54 -15.59
C GLU A 147 39.62 -24.20 -15.14
N LYS A 148 39.65 -24.98 -14.06
CA LYS A 148 38.42 -25.54 -13.46
C LYS A 148 37.47 -24.43 -12.98
N GLY A 149 38.02 -23.34 -12.44
CA GLY A 149 37.26 -22.15 -12.08
C GLY A 149 36.61 -21.47 -13.30
N ARG A 150 37.32 -21.43 -14.44
CA ARG A 150 36.82 -20.90 -15.71
C ARG A 150 35.64 -21.71 -16.23
N GLU A 151 35.78 -23.03 -16.28
CA GLU A 151 34.69 -23.94 -16.70
C GLU A 151 33.44 -23.74 -15.83
N THR A 152 33.61 -23.72 -14.51
CA THR A 152 32.51 -23.50 -13.55
C THR A 152 31.85 -22.12 -13.75
N ALA A 153 32.65 -21.08 -14.03
CA ALA A 153 32.12 -19.74 -14.27
C ALA A 153 31.35 -19.64 -15.59
N ILE A 154 31.81 -20.32 -16.64
CA ILE A 154 31.11 -20.39 -17.93
C ILE A 154 29.78 -21.14 -17.77
N GLU A 155 29.78 -22.30 -17.12
CA GLU A 155 28.57 -23.08 -16.84
C GLU A 155 27.54 -22.25 -16.07
N LEU A 156 27.99 -21.51 -15.05
CA LEU A 156 27.13 -20.61 -14.28
C LEU A 156 26.50 -19.51 -15.14
N GLU A 157 27.23 -18.90 -16.08
CA GLU A 157 26.66 -17.88 -16.98
C GLU A 157 25.68 -18.50 -17.98
N GLN A 158 25.96 -19.70 -18.48
CA GLN A 158 25.03 -20.45 -19.33
C GLN A 158 23.72 -20.75 -18.59
N ASP A 159 23.80 -21.26 -17.36
CA ASP A 159 22.63 -21.57 -16.53
C ASP A 159 21.82 -20.32 -16.19
N LYS A 160 22.48 -19.20 -15.86
CA LYS A 160 21.82 -17.91 -15.64
C LYS A 160 21.09 -17.43 -16.89
N SER A 161 21.69 -17.54 -18.06
CA SER A 161 21.07 -17.12 -19.33
C SER A 161 19.86 -18.00 -19.65
N LYS A 162 20.04 -19.33 -19.58
CA LYS A 162 18.97 -20.32 -19.80
C LYS A 162 17.78 -20.10 -18.86
N SER A 163 18.03 -19.95 -17.55
CA SER A 163 16.98 -19.72 -16.56
C SER A 163 16.16 -18.45 -16.84
N LYS A 164 16.80 -17.38 -17.34
CA LYS A 164 16.11 -16.15 -17.73
C LYS A 164 15.22 -16.35 -18.96
N ILE A 165 15.76 -17.02 -19.98
CA ILE A 165 15.00 -17.35 -21.20
C ILE A 165 13.79 -18.23 -20.84
N ASP A 166 14.00 -19.27 -20.04
CA ASP A 166 12.93 -20.20 -19.63
C ASP A 166 11.82 -19.47 -18.85
N TYR A 167 12.20 -18.58 -17.93
CA TYR A 167 11.24 -17.77 -17.19
C TYR A 167 10.41 -16.87 -18.11
N ILE A 168 11.05 -16.14 -19.02
CA ILE A 168 10.39 -15.26 -19.99
C ILE A 168 9.48 -16.09 -20.90
N ASN A 169 9.97 -17.21 -21.43
CA ASN A 169 9.20 -18.09 -22.31
C ASN A 169 7.98 -18.69 -21.63
N ARG A 170 8.06 -19.03 -20.34
CA ARG A 170 6.89 -19.48 -19.58
C ARG A 170 5.80 -18.41 -19.51
N ILE A 171 6.18 -17.15 -19.26
CA ILE A 171 5.24 -16.02 -19.26
C ILE A 171 4.70 -15.79 -20.67
N LEU A 172 5.58 -15.70 -21.68
CA LEU A 172 5.19 -15.50 -23.07
C LEU A 172 4.22 -16.57 -23.54
N LYS A 173 4.44 -17.86 -23.25
CA LYS A 173 3.54 -18.95 -23.65
C LYS A 173 2.15 -18.82 -23.04
N PHE A 174 2.05 -18.37 -21.80
CA PHE A 174 0.76 -18.21 -21.14
C PHE A 174 0.00 -17.00 -21.66
N TYR A 175 0.65 -15.84 -21.70
CA TYR A 175 0.04 -14.56 -22.06
C TYR A 175 0.14 -14.32 -23.58
N TYR A 176 -1.00 -14.21 -24.25
CA TYR A 176 -1.10 -13.75 -25.65
C TYR A 176 -2.17 -12.68 -25.78
N ALA A 177 -2.03 -11.80 -26.78
CA ALA A 177 -3.02 -10.79 -27.07
C ALA A 177 -4.39 -11.44 -27.34
N GLY A 178 -5.43 -10.98 -26.64
CA GLY A 178 -6.78 -11.55 -26.69
C GLY A 178 -7.02 -12.71 -25.73
N ARG A 179 -6.06 -13.15 -24.91
CA ARG A 179 -6.32 -14.18 -23.90
C ARG A 179 -7.22 -13.66 -22.78
N GLN A 180 -8.28 -14.39 -22.46
CA GLN A 180 -9.11 -14.14 -21.28
C GLN A 180 -8.40 -14.57 -19.99
N LEU A 181 -8.51 -13.73 -18.97
CA LEU A 181 -7.86 -13.85 -17.68
C LEU A 181 -8.84 -13.58 -16.54
N LYS A 182 -8.47 -14.01 -15.34
CA LYS A 182 -9.07 -13.63 -14.05
C LYS A 182 -8.04 -12.82 -13.27
N TYR A 183 -8.35 -11.55 -13.01
CA TYR A 183 -7.52 -10.65 -12.24
C TYR A 183 -7.95 -10.67 -10.77
N PRO A 184 -7.05 -10.90 -9.81
CA PRO A 184 -7.39 -10.92 -8.39
C PRO A 184 -7.80 -9.53 -7.90
N THR A 185 -8.86 -9.48 -7.12
CA THR A 185 -9.40 -8.27 -6.48
C THR A 185 -9.58 -8.48 -4.98
N TYR A 186 -9.98 -7.45 -4.25
CA TYR A 186 -10.09 -7.50 -2.79
C TYR A 186 -10.99 -8.65 -2.29
N GLY A 187 -10.63 -9.28 -1.17
CA GLY A 187 -11.47 -10.29 -0.52
C GLY A 187 -11.57 -11.63 -1.25
N ASN A 188 -10.51 -12.09 -1.93
CA ASN A 188 -10.45 -13.32 -2.73
C ASN A 188 -11.46 -13.35 -3.91
N SER A 189 -11.98 -12.19 -4.31
CA SER A 189 -12.81 -12.06 -5.51
C SER A 189 -11.95 -11.87 -6.76
N THR A 190 -12.51 -12.10 -7.94
CA THR A 190 -11.78 -11.87 -9.22
C THR A 190 -12.62 -11.02 -10.16
N SER A 191 -11.96 -10.19 -10.96
CA SER A 191 -12.55 -9.50 -12.11
C SER A 191 -12.11 -10.14 -13.41
N MET A 192 -12.98 -10.13 -14.42
CA MET A 192 -12.60 -10.54 -15.76
C MET A 192 -11.53 -9.58 -16.30
N ALA A 193 -10.53 -10.14 -16.97
CA ALA A 193 -9.43 -9.40 -17.56
C ALA A 193 -9.05 -10.00 -18.92
N VAL A 194 -8.31 -9.23 -19.72
CA VAL A 194 -7.83 -9.65 -21.03
C VAL A 194 -6.39 -9.24 -21.20
N CYS A 195 -5.54 -10.17 -21.60
CA CYS A 195 -4.18 -9.85 -22.02
C CYS A 195 -4.25 -9.09 -23.34
N VAL A 196 -3.78 -7.86 -23.34
CA VAL A 196 -3.74 -6.99 -24.54
C VAL A 196 -2.48 -7.25 -25.35
N GLY A 197 -1.38 -7.64 -24.70
CA GLY A 197 -0.10 -7.91 -25.35
C GLY A 197 1.09 -7.57 -24.47
N PHE A 198 2.25 -7.35 -25.09
CA PHE A 198 3.50 -7.03 -24.39
C PHE A 198 3.98 -5.61 -24.69
N GLY A 199 4.48 -4.93 -23.66
CA GLY A 199 5.25 -3.69 -23.78
C GLY A 199 6.74 -3.99 -23.67
N ILE A 200 7.48 -3.78 -24.77
CA ILE A 200 8.93 -3.97 -24.83
C ILE A 200 9.52 -2.72 -25.49
N ASP A 201 10.43 -2.04 -24.79
CA ASP A 201 11.15 -0.89 -25.33
C ASP A 201 12.52 -1.34 -25.85
N THR A 202 12.57 -1.67 -27.14
CA THR A 202 13.76 -2.19 -27.83
C THR A 202 14.91 -1.20 -27.91
N LYS A 203 14.69 0.09 -27.59
CA LYS A 203 15.74 1.12 -27.58
C LYS A 203 16.61 1.07 -26.33
N LYS A 204 16.14 0.40 -25.26
CA LYS A 204 16.91 0.29 -24.02
C LYS A 204 18.06 -0.71 -24.16
N PRO A 205 19.18 -0.54 -23.42
CA PRO A 205 20.32 -1.47 -23.48
C PRO A 205 19.99 -2.93 -23.12
N ASN A 206 18.93 -3.16 -22.32
CA ASN A 206 18.51 -4.49 -21.89
C ASN A 206 16.97 -4.61 -21.96
N PRO A 207 16.40 -4.69 -23.18
CA PRO A 207 14.96 -4.59 -23.40
C PRO A 207 14.20 -5.83 -22.93
N PHE A 208 14.84 -6.99 -22.95
CA PHE A 208 14.27 -8.28 -22.52
C PHE A 208 14.60 -8.63 -21.07
N ALA A 209 15.03 -7.66 -20.26
CA ALA A 209 15.09 -7.87 -18.82
C ALA A 209 13.67 -8.08 -18.26
N PRO A 210 13.46 -8.97 -17.27
CA PRO A 210 12.14 -9.11 -16.64
C PRO A 210 11.56 -7.80 -16.09
N SER A 211 12.39 -6.85 -15.65
CA SER A 211 11.91 -5.54 -15.21
C SER A 211 11.54 -4.58 -16.35
N ALA A 212 12.03 -4.82 -17.58
CA ALA A 212 11.78 -3.96 -18.74
C ALA A 212 10.59 -4.47 -19.58
N MET A 213 10.35 -5.78 -19.58
CA MET A 213 9.19 -6.38 -20.23
C MET A 213 7.94 -6.17 -19.37
N LYS A 214 6.85 -5.74 -20.01
CA LYS A 214 5.55 -5.53 -19.37
C LYS A 214 4.47 -6.37 -20.06
N VAL A 215 3.59 -7.01 -19.28
CA VAL A 215 2.34 -7.58 -19.76
C VAL A 215 1.25 -6.53 -19.60
N LYS A 216 0.57 -6.22 -20.70
CA LYS A 216 -0.53 -5.25 -20.76
C LYS A 216 -1.84 -5.98 -20.51
N ILE A 217 -2.60 -5.58 -19.50
CA ILE A 217 -3.84 -6.26 -19.11
C ILE A 217 -4.98 -5.24 -19.02
N ALA A 218 -6.05 -5.45 -19.79
CA ALA A 218 -7.30 -4.75 -19.61
C ALA A 218 -8.13 -5.43 -18.52
N ILE A 219 -8.79 -4.65 -17.65
CA ILE A 219 -9.59 -5.18 -16.54
C ILE A 219 -11.03 -4.66 -16.66
N ALA A 220 -12.02 -5.55 -16.48
CA ALA A 220 -13.44 -5.23 -16.56
C ALA A 220 -13.97 -4.53 -15.29
N ASN A 221 -13.24 -3.54 -14.78
CA ASN A 221 -13.62 -2.70 -13.63
C ASN A 221 -13.00 -1.29 -13.75
N SER A 222 -13.08 -0.49 -12.69
CA SER A 222 -12.56 0.89 -12.68
C SER A 222 -11.06 1.01 -12.90
N ASN A 223 -10.28 -0.06 -12.66
CA ASN A 223 -8.84 -0.01 -12.91
C ASN A 223 -8.55 0.12 -14.40
N LYS A 224 -9.49 -0.32 -15.27
CA LYS A 224 -9.49 -0.24 -16.74
C LYS A 224 -8.34 -0.99 -17.42
N TYR A 225 -7.11 -0.74 -16.98
CA TYR A 225 -5.88 -1.16 -17.62
C TYR A 225 -4.71 -1.15 -16.62
N ILE A 226 -3.84 -2.15 -16.70
CA ILE A 226 -2.62 -2.24 -15.90
C ILE A 226 -1.45 -2.79 -16.72
N ASP A 227 -0.27 -2.24 -16.48
CA ASP A 227 1.00 -2.74 -17.02
C ASP A 227 1.81 -3.43 -15.92
N LEU A 228 2.00 -4.74 -16.05
CA LEU A 228 2.72 -5.55 -15.06
C LEU A 228 4.10 -5.93 -15.58
N SER A 229 5.16 -5.51 -14.89
CA SER A 229 6.50 -6.01 -15.19
C SER A 229 6.63 -7.50 -14.84
N LEU A 230 7.54 -8.20 -15.52
CA LEU A 230 7.85 -9.60 -15.23
C LEU A 230 8.70 -9.76 -13.95
N ALA A 231 9.02 -8.68 -13.22
CA ALA A 231 9.89 -8.73 -12.06
C ALA A 231 9.14 -8.39 -10.75
N ALA A 232 9.79 -8.68 -9.63
CA ALA A 232 9.36 -8.27 -8.28
C ALA A 232 7.89 -8.66 -7.99
N ASP A 233 7.13 -7.78 -7.33
CA ASP A 233 5.76 -8.06 -6.91
C ASP A 233 4.77 -8.11 -8.10
N SER A 234 5.02 -7.37 -9.18
CA SER A 234 4.25 -7.52 -10.43
C SER A 234 4.42 -8.93 -11.02
N GLY A 235 5.64 -9.49 -10.96
CA GLY A 235 5.90 -10.86 -11.38
C GLY A 235 5.19 -11.90 -10.53
N LYS A 236 5.04 -11.67 -9.22
CA LYS A 236 4.22 -12.54 -8.34
C LYS A 236 2.74 -12.48 -8.73
N LEU A 237 2.21 -11.27 -8.96
CA LEU A 237 0.83 -11.05 -9.41
C LEU A 237 0.57 -11.73 -10.77
N LEU A 238 1.52 -11.67 -11.71
CA LEU A 238 1.41 -12.41 -12.98
C LEU A 238 1.33 -13.93 -12.77
N ASN A 239 2.04 -14.50 -11.80
CA ASN A 239 1.91 -15.92 -11.48
C ASN A 239 0.57 -16.25 -10.79
N GLU A 240 0.06 -15.36 -9.96
CA GLU A 240 -1.28 -15.50 -9.36
C GLU A 240 -2.37 -15.49 -10.43
N ILE A 241 -2.30 -14.54 -11.38
CA ILE A 241 -3.21 -14.48 -12.53
C ILE A 241 -3.11 -15.77 -13.36
N ILE A 242 -1.92 -16.34 -13.56
CA ILE A 242 -1.76 -17.65 -14.22
C ILE A 242 -2.56 -18.73 -13.46
N GLY A 243 -2.40 -18.81 -12.15
CA GLY A 243 -3.09 -19.79 -11.32
C GLY A 243 -4.62 -19.66 -11.37
N LEU A 244 -5.13 -18.44 -11.24
CA LEU A 244 -6.57 -18.16 -11.29
C LEU A 244 -7.18 -18.38 -12.67
N SER A 245 -6.40 -18.13 -13.73
CA SER A 245 -6.86 -18.19 -15.12
C SER A 245 -6.62 -19.55 -15.79
N TYR A 246 -6.03 -20.52 -15.08
CA TYR A 246 -5.74 -21.84 -15.65
C TYR A 246 -7.00 -22.60 -16.08
N ALA A 247 -8.11 -22.41 -15.35
CA ALA A 247 -9.38 -23.08 -15.60
C ALA A 247 -10.28 -22.37 -16.63
N VAL A 248 -9.81 -21.29 -17.29
CA VAL A 248 -10.59 -20.62 -18.34
C VAL A 248 -10.72 -21.57 -19.52
N SER A 249 -11.95 -21.97 -19.82
CA SER A 249 -12.27 -22.92 -20.87
C SER A 249 -12.14 -22.32 -22.27
N LYS A 250 -11.98 -23.17 -23.28
CA LYS A 250 -12.02 -22.73 -24.68
C LYS A 250 -13.34 -22.05 -25.04
N TYR A 251 -14.46 -22.53 -24.49
CA TYR A 251 -15.77 -21.93 -24.69
C TYR A 251 -15.86 -20.49 -24.13
N GLU A 252 -15.32 -20.25 -22.93
CA GLU A 252 -15.24 -18.90 -22.38
C GLU A 252 -14.38 -17.98 -23.26
N GLN A 253 -13.24 -18.49 -23.71
CA GLN A 253 -12.32 -17.78 -24.59
C GLN A 253 -12.94 -17.44 -25.96
N ASP A 254 -13.71 -18.35 -26.56
CA ASP A 254 -14.39 -18.13 -27.83
C ASP A 254 -15.50 -17.06 -27.70
N LYS A 255 -16.08 -16.92 -26.49
CA LYS A 255 -17.08 -15.90 -26.16
C LYS A 255 -16.48 -14.66 -25.48
N LEU A 256 -15.18 -14.41 -25.64
CA LEU A 256 -14.46 -13.35 -24.94
C LEU A 256 -15.20 -12.00 -24.94
N PHE A 257 -15.60 -11.51 -26.12
CA PHE A 257 -16.19 -10.17 -26.26
C PHE A 257 -17.59 -10.08 -25.66
N ASP A 258 -18.39 -11.13 -25.77
CA ASP A 258 -19.73 -11.18 -25.17
C ASP A 258 -19.63 -11.27 -23.63
N ASN A 259 -18.70 -12.09 -23.14
CA ASN A 259 -18.39 -12.20 -21.71
C ASN A 259 -17.86 -10.87 -21.16
N TRP A 260 -17.02 -10.18 -21.93
CA TRP A 260 -16.49 -8.86 -21.55
C TRP A 260 -17.60 -7.82 -21.44
N GLU A 261 -18.46 -7.74 -22.45
CA GLU A 261 -19.62 -6.85 -22.48
C GLU A 261 -20.56 -7.09 -21.29
N TYR A 262 -20.79 -8.36 -20.94
CA TYR A 262 -21.52 -8.72 -19.73
C TYR A 262 -20.80 -8.27 -18.45
N ALA A 263 -19.49 -8.50 -18.36
CA ALA A 263 -18.69 -8.17 -17.18
C ALA A 263 -18.61 -6.65 -16.91
N ILE A 264 -18.55 -5.82 -17.96
CA ILE A 264 -18.46 -4.37 -17.81
C ILE A 264 -19.80 -3.68 -17.53
N LYS A 265 -20.94 -4.39 -17.62
CA LYS A 265 -22.28 -3.79 -17.52
C LYS A 265 -22.49 -2.97 -16.24
N ASN A 266 -22.06 -3.51 -15.10
CA ASN A 266 -22.16 -2.82 -13.80
C ASN A 266 -21.07 -1.75 -13.61
N ALA A 267 -19.90 -1.94 -14.22
CA ALA A 267 -18.76 -1.02 -14.12
C ALA A 267 -18.84 0.17 -15.11
N SER A 268 -19.77 0.11 -16.09
CA SER A 268 -19.96 1.14 -17.11
C SER A 268 -20.96 2.23 -16.71
N THR A 269 -21.61 2.11 -15.55
CA THR A 269 -22.55 3.10 -15.05
C THR A 269 -21.86 4.44 -14.76
N ASN A 270 -22.60 5.54 -14.85
CA ASN A 270 -22.05 6.87 -14.53
C ASN A 270 -21.84 7.05 -13.02
N ARG A 271 -22.74 6.46 -12.23
CA ARG A 271 -22.68 6.49 -10.77
C ARG A 271 -22.63 5.08 -10.18
N ARG A 272 -21.96 4.93 -9.05
CA ARG A 272 -21.91 3.68 -8.27
C ARG A 272 -22.01 3.98 -6.78
N LYS A 273 -22.36 2.95 -6.00
CA LYS A 273 -22.21 3.00 -4.54
C LYS A 273 -20.74 2.82 -4.19
N ALA A 274 -20.27 3.62 -3.25
CA ALA A 274 -18.93 3.55 -2.69
C ALA A 274 -19.02 3.78 -1.18
N ILE A 275 -18.13 3.13 -0.43
CA ILE A 275 -18.00 3.37 1.00
C ILE A 275 -16.82 4.29 1.22
N ILE A 276 -17.07 5.42 1.87
CA ILE A 276 -16.06 6.41 2.21
C ILE A 276 -16.06 6.59 3.73
N ILE A 277 -14.90 6.39 4.36
CA ILE A 277 -14.73 6.66 5.78
C ILE A 277 -14.38 8.13 5.97
N THR A 278 -15.16 8.85 6.77
CA THR A 278 -15.02 10.30 6.99
C THR A 278 -14.96 10.64 8.49
N GLY A 279 -14.71 11.91 8.83
CA GLY A 279 -14.52 12.36 10.21
C GLY A 279 -13.08 12.13 10.66
N ASN A 280 -12.88 11.38 11.74
CA ASN A 280 -11.54 11.10 12.26
C ASN A 280 -10.79 10.03 11.45
N ILE A 281 -10.17 10.46 10.35
CA ILE A 281 -9.42 9.60 9.41
C ILE A 281 -8.25 8.87 10.09
N LEU A 282 -7.59 9.48 11.08
CA LEU A 282 -6.46 8.83 11.78
C LEU A 282 -6.92 7.60 12.56
N GLN A 283 -8.07 7.69 13.24
CA GLN A 283 -8.66 6.54 13.93
C GLN A 283 -9.09 5.47 12.93
N ALA A 284 -9.69 5.88 11.81
CA ALA A 284 -10.07 4.96 10.74
C ALA A 284 -8.89 4.16 10.18
N TYR A 285 -7.73 4.80 9.96
CA TYR A 285 -6.55 4.14 9.38
C TYR A 285 -6.00 2.98 10.24
N THR A 286 -6.23 3.01 11.56
CA THR A 286 -5.84 1.91 12.46
C THR A 286 -6.81 0.73 12.44
N LYS A 287 -8.02 0.93 11.89
CA LYS A 287 -9.13 -0.03 11.94
C LYS A 287 -9.42 -0.69 10.58
N PHE A 288 -9.00 -0.05 9.48
CA PHE A 288 -9.14 -0.59 8.13
C PHE A 288 -7.76 -0.84 7.51
N ASP A 289 -7.46 -2.10 7.20
CA ASP A 289 -6.20 -2.51 6.55
C ASP A 289 -6.16 -2.17 5.04
N SER A 290 -7.22 -1.57 4.50
CA SER A 290 -7.34 -1.25 3.09
C SER A 290 -8.19 0.00 2.86
N GLY A 291 -7.85 0.75 1.80
CA GLY A 291 -8.54 1.97 1.41
C GLY A 291 -7.54 3.06 0.99
N LYS A 292 -8.01 4.01 0.20
CA LYS A 292 -7.19 5.10 -0.34
C LYS A 292 -7.60 6.42 0.28
N LEU A 293 -6.63 7.17 0.82
CA LEU A 293 -6.88 8.52 1.30
C LEU A 293 -7.13 9.46 0.12
N ILE A 294 -8.30 10.06 0.07
CA ILE A 294 -8.73 10.92 -1.04
C ILE A 294 -9.30 12.25 -0.54
N SER A 295 -9.21 13.25 -1.38
CA SER A 295 -10.01 14.48 -1.32
C SER A 295 -11.07 14.37 -2.39
N PHE A 296 -12.35 14.53 -2.09
CA PHE A 296 -13.44 14.32 -3.04
C PHE A 296 -14.47 15.45 -3.03
N THR A 297 -15.06 15.70 -4.20
CA THR A 297 -16.16 16.65 -4.34
C THR A 297 -17.48 16.01 -3.92
N THR A 298 -18.34 16.78 -3.27
CA THR A 298 -19.75 16.46 -3.03
C THR A 298 -20.63 17.11 -4.09
N LYS A 299 -21.87 16.62 -4.23
CA LYS A 299 -22.85 17.13 -5.21
C LYS A 299 -23.18 18.63 -5.05
N ASP A 300 -23.00 19.18 -3.85
CA ASP A 300 -23.15 20.62 -3.55
C ASP A 300 -21.90 21.47 -3.86
N GLY A 301 -20.85 20.87 -4.42
CA GLY A 301 -19.60 21.53 -4.80
C GLY A 301 -18.58 21.67 -3.67
N SER A 302 -18.87 21.17 -2.46
CA SER A 302 -17.89 21.16 -1.36
C SER A 302 -16.79 20.11 -1.59
N VAL A 303 -15.63 20.28 -0.95
CA VAL A 303 -14.54 19.30 -0.99
C VAL A 303 -14.35 18.69 0.41
N ARG A 304 -14.46 17.37 0.49
CA ARG A 304 -14.32 16.59 1.73
C ARG A 304 -13.13 15.66 1.64
N LYS A 305 -12.61 15.22 2.79
CA LYS A 305 -11.54 14.21 2.86
C LYS A 305 -12.07 12.93 3.48
N GLY A 306 -11.54 11.80 3.03
CA GLY A 306 -11.91 10.50 3.55
C GLY A 306 -11.07 9.36 2.99
N ILE A 307 -11.31 8.16 3.50
CA ILE A 307 -10.71 6.93 3.00
C ILE A 307 -11.74 6.23 2.10
N LEU A 308 -11.48 6.17 0.81
CA LEU A 308 -12.30 5.42 -0.14
C LEU A 308 -11.94 3.94 -0.05
N LEU A 309 -12.93 3.10 0.28
CA LEU A 309 -12.74 1.65 0.33
C LEU A 309 -12.77 1.02 -1.08
N PRO A 310 -12.14 -0.16 -1.27
CA PRO A 310 -12.13 -0.87 -2.55
C PRO A 310 -13.54 -1.17 -3.09
N GLU A 311 -13.70 -1.27 -4.41
CA GLU A 311 -15.02 -1.46 -5.04
C GLU A 311 -15.75 -2.72 -4.59
N ASN A 312 -15.01 -3.81 -4.36
CA ASN A 312 -15.56 -5.10 -3.92
C ASN A 312 -15.58 -5.23 -2.38
N PHE A 313 -15.44 -4.13 -1.65
CA PHE A 313 -15.55 -4.16 -0.20
C PHE A 313 -17.00 -4.51 0.20
N ASP A 314 -17.15 -5.61 0.93
CA ASP A 314 -18.43 -6.10 1.42
C ASP A 314 -18.60 -5.67 2.90
N PRO A 315 -19.43 -4.65 3.20
CA PRO A 315 -19.62 -4.18 4.56
C PRO A 315 -20.25 -5.25 5.46
N GLU A 316 -21.12 -6.12 4.91
CA GLU A 316 -21.82 -7.17 5.66
C GLU A 316 -20.87 -8.27 6.14
N LYS A 317 -19.83 -8.56 5.37
CA LYS A 317 -18.77 -9.52 5.78
C LYS A 317 -17.73 -8.92 6.70
N SER A 318 -17.73 -7.59 6.89
CA SER A 318 -16.83 -6.97 7.85
C SER A 318 -17.33 -7.24 9.28
N ARG A 319 -16.41 -7.58 10.20
CA ARG A 319 -16.73 -7.71 11.65
C ARG A 319 -17.25 -6.41 12.29
N GLN A 320 -17.37 -5.34 11.51
CA GLN A 320 -17.72 -4.01 11.94
C GLN A 320 -19.20 -3.68 11.70
N ASN A 321 -19.92 -4.51 10.93
CA ASN A 321 -21.33 -4.22 10.70
C ASN A 321 -22.14 -4.43 11.99
N GLY A 322 -22.94 -3.43 12.35
CA GLY A 322 -23.80 -3.47 13.54
C GLY A 322 -23.13 -3.13 14.87
N PHE A 323 -21.84 -2.76 14.89
CA PHE A 323 -21.09 -2.48 16.11
C PHE A 323 -20.35 -1.13 16.07
N VAL A 324 -20.45 -0.36 17.15
CA VAL A 324 -19.78 0.95 17.32
C VAL A 324 -18.70 0.83 18.39
N THR A 325 -17.51 1.32 18.09
CA THR A 325 -16.44 1.48 19.09
C THR A 325 -16.67 2.78 19.86
N VAL A 326 -16.79 2.72 21.18
CA VAL A 326 -17.17 3.84 22.03
C VAL A 326 -16.17 4.01 23.18
N PRO A 327 -15.70 5.24 23.50
CA PRO A 327 -14.92 5.48 24.71
C PRO A 327 -15.66 4.98 25.94
N ILE A 328 -14.99 4.24 26.81
CA ILE A 328 -15.65 3.54 27.92
C ILE A 328 -16.42 4.50 28.84
N GLY A 329 -15.91 5.72 29.04
CA GLY A 329 -16.59 6.75 29.82
C GLY A 329 -17.98 7.13 29.26
N LYS A 330 -18.14 7.18 27.93
CA LYS A 330 -19.43 7.42 27.27
C LYS A 330 -20.40 6.23 27.37
N ALA A 331 -19.87 5.02 27.52
CA ALA A 331 -20.66 3.81 27.69
C ALA A 331 -21.15 3.57 29.13
N THR A 332 -20.73 4.41 30.10
CA THR A 332 -21.03 4.24 31.54
C THR A 332 -22.50 3.96 31.83
N LYS A 333 -23.41 4.79 31.29
CA LYS A 333 -24.85 4.63 31.52
C LYS A 333 -25.36 3.27 31.04
N TYR A 334 -24.89 2.80 29.89
CA TYR A 334 -25.26 1.48 29.36
C TYR A 334 -24.66 0.35 30.21
N ILE A 335 -23.38 0.43 30.54
CA ILE A 335 -22.69 -0.60 31.35
C ILE A 335 -23.36 -0.76 32.72
N MET A 336 -23.83 0.33 33.34
CA MET A 336 -24.54 0.28 34.62
C MET A 336 -25.97 -0.27 34.52
N GLN A 337 -26.55 -0.33 33.31
CA GLN A 337 -27.94 -0.75 33.07
C GLN A 337 -28.04 -2.04 32.26
N MET A 338 -26.90 -2.64 31.87
CA MET A 338 -26.92 -3.86 31.09
C MET A 338 -27.52 -5.01 31.89
N PRO A 339 -28.21 -5.97 31.27
CA PRO A 339 -28.74 -7.13 32.00
C PRO A 339 -27.64 -7.95 32.67
N VAL A 340 -27.99 -8.65 33.75
CA VAL A 340 -27.09 -9.62 34.39
C VAL A 340 -26.58 -10.64 33.37
N ASN A 341 -25.32 -11.04 33.51
CA ASN A 341 -24.53 -11.89 32.63
C ASN A 341 -24.25 -11.29 31.24
N THR A 342 -24.52 -10.00 31.03
CA THR A 342 -24.13 -9.30 29.80
C THR A 342 -22.66 -8.86 29.89
N THR A 343 -21.97 -8.97 28.75
CA THR A 343 -20.57 -8.57 28.62
C THR A 343 -20.43 -7.41 27.65
N VAL A 344 -19.54 -6.49 27.98
CA VAL A 344 -18.98 -5.50 27.08
C VAL A 344 -17.48 -5.75 26.97
N SER A 345 -16.93 -5.76 25.76
CA SER A 345 -15.50 -5.97 25.53
C SER A 345 -14.88 -4.77 24.81
N ASN A 346 -13.56 -4.66 24.92
CA ASN A 346 -12.79 -3.79 24.03
C ASN A 346 -12.74 -4.35 22.59
N PRO A 347 -12.27 -3.57 21.59
CA PRO A 347 -12.32 -3.99 20.20
C PRO A 347 -11.58 -5.26 19.82
N ASP A 348 -10.53 -5.62 20.55
CA ASP A 348 -9.79 -6.86 20.31
C ASP A 348 -10.29 -8.05 21.17
N GLY A 349 -11.34 -7.84 21.97
CA GLY A 349 -12.00 -8.86 22.78
C GLY A 349 -11.21 -9.33 24.01
N LYS A 350 -10.09 -8.68 24.34
CA LYS A 350 -9.20 -9.13 25.42
C LYS A 350 -9.56 -8.57 26.78
N ILE A 351 -10.07 -7.34 26.83
CA ILE A 351 -10.52 -6.68 28.06
C ILE A 351 -12.04 -6.76 28.09
N ILE A 352 -12.57 -7.30 29.18
CA ILE A 352 -13.99 -7.62 29.33
C ILE A 352 -14.51 -7.03 30.63
N ILE A 353 -15.68 -6.39 30.56
CA ILE A 353 -16.49 -6.00 31.71
C ILE A 353 -17.80 -6.76 31.62
N ASN A 354 -18.15 -7.47 32.68
CA ASN A 354 -19.37 -8.27 32.74
C ASN A 354 -20.21 -7.84 33.94
N HIS A 355 -21.52 -7.72 33.74
CA HIS A 355 -22.48 -7.60 34.84
C HIS A 355 -22.67 -8.98 35.40
N TYR A 356 -22.21 -9.20 36.61
CA TYR A 356 -22.16 -10.49 37.24
C TYR A 356 -23.14 -10.53 38.41
N ALA A 357 -23.89 -11.62 38.56
CA ALA A 357 -24.72 -11.83 39.76
C ALA A 357 -23.96 -12.66 40.79
N GLY A 358 -22.91 -12.07 41.38
CA GLY A 358 -22.11 -12.69 42.41
C GLY A 358 -22.69 -12.57 43.81
N ARG A 359 -22.06 -13.24 44.78
CA ARG A 359 -22.37 -13.07 46.20
C ARG A 359 -21.63 -11.85 46.75
N SER A 360 -22.09 -11.31 47.88
CA SER A 360 -21.35 -10.29 48.65
C SER A 360 -21.01 -9.00 47.85
N GLY A 361 -21.95 -8.51 47.04
CA GLY A 361 -21.80 -7.26 46.29
C GLY A 361 -20.89 -7.35 45.05
N MET A 362 -20.53 -8.57 44.60
CA MET A 362 -19.83 -8.81 43.33
C MET A 362 -20.78 -8.62 42.14
N ASP A 363 -21.11 -7.37 41.85
CA ASP A 363 -22.06 -7.01 40.79
C ASP A 363 -21.38 -6.94 39.41
N TYR A 364 -20.06 -6.74 39.37
CA TYR A 364 -19.30 -6.67 38.12
C TYR A 364 -17.94 -7.33 38.26
N TYR A 365 -17.39 -7.77 37.13
CA TYR A 365 -15.96 -8.10 37.06
C TYR A 365 -15.29 -7.49 35.84
N LEU A 366 -14.02 -7.14 36.01
CA LEU A 366 -13.09 -6.77 34.95
C LEU A 366 -12.15 -7.96 34.71
N SER A 367 -12.11 -8.45 33.48
CA SER A 367 -11.22 -9.53 33.05
C SER A 367 -10.23 -9.03 32.00
N VAL A 368 -8.95 -9.29 32.22
CA VAL A 368 -7.85 -8.96 31.31
C VAL A 368 -6.88 -10.14 31.17
N PRO A 369 -6.10 -10.27 30.09
CA PRO A 369 -5.10 -11.33 29.99
C PRO A 369 -3.97 -11.15 31.01
N GLY A 370 -3.54 -12.23 31.66
CA GLY A 370 -2.47 -12.23 32.67
C GLY A 370 -1.06 -12.21 32.09
N ASN A 371 -0.83 -11.45 31.02
CA ASN A 371 0.47 -11.34 30.36
C ASN A 371 1.07 -9.93 30.51
N LYS A 372 2.35 -9.77 30.16
CA LYS A 372 3.11 -8.52 30.34
C LYS A 372 2.48 -7.30 29.65
N ASN A 373 1.72 -7.50 28.57
CA ASN A 373 1.13 -6.41 27.80
C ASN A 373 -0.01 -5.71 28.56
N PHE A 374 -0.68 -6.39 29.49
CA PHE A 374 -1.81 -5.85 30.27
C PHE A 374 -1.45 -5.53 31.72
N ARG A 375 -0.16 -5.62 32.06
CA ARG A 375 0.38 -5.34 33.41
C ARG A 375 -0.01 -3.96 33.93
N HIS A 376 -0.06 -2.98 33.03
CA HIS A 376 -0.46 -1.61 33.33
C HIS A 376 -1.91 -1.47 33.86
N ILE A 377 -2.77 -2.47 33.64
CA ILE A 377 -4.16 -2.49 34.14
C ILE A 377 -4.24 -3.25 35.47
N PHE A 378 -3.74 -4.49 35.51
CA PHE A 378 -3.92 -5.32 36.71
C PHE A 378 -2.95 -5.01 37.87
N GLU A 379 -1.95 -4.16 37.64
CA GLU A 379 -1.11 -3.57 38.71
C GLU A 379 -1.46 -2.10 39.01
N ASP A 380 -2.55 -1.57 38.42
CA ASP A 380 -2.96 -0.19 38.68
C ASP A 380 -3.53 -0.07 40.10
N LEU A 381 -2.80 0.64 40.96
CA LEU A 381 -3.16 0.84 42.37
C LEU A 381 -4.55 1.45 42.57
N LYS A 382 -5.02 2.30 41.65
CA LYS A 382 -6.36 2.90 41.77
C LYS A 382 -7.43 1.88 41.41
N ILE A 383 -7.21 1.02 40.42
CA ILE A 383 -8.12 -0.09 40.10
C ILE A 383 -8.17 -1.10 41.24
N ILE A 384 -7.01 -1.47 41.79
CA ILE A 384 -6.92 -2.39 42.94
C ILE A 384 -7.70 -1.84 44.13
N LYS A 385 -7.53 -0.56 44.48
CA LYS A 385 -8.26 0.09 45.58
C LYS A 385 -9.77 0.16 45.38
N LEU A 386 -10.24 0.23 44.13
CA LEU A 386 -11.67 0.23 43.81
C LEU A 386 -12.28 -1.18 43.79
N SER A 387 -11.46 -2.22 43.71
CA SER A 387 -11.93 -3.60 43.71
C SER A 387 -12.44 -4.04 45.09
N LEU A 388 -13.29 -5.06 45.13
CA LEU A 388 -13.80 -5.66 46.37
C LEU A 388 -12.70 -6.35 47.20
N ASN A 389 -11.54 -6.62 46.60
CA ASN A 389 -10.35 -7.11 47.32
C ASN A 389 -9.22 -6.05 47.22
N PRO A 390 -9.26 -4.97 48.02
CA PRO A 390 -8.29 -3.87 47.90
C PRO A 390 -6.86 -4.25 48.33
N ARG A 391 -6.65 -5.44 48.91
CA ARG A 391 -5.32 -5.92 49.31
C ARG A 391 -4.58 -6.57 48.13
N ASP A 392 -5.24 -7.50 47.43
CA ASP A 392 -4.62 -8.29 46.35
C ASP A 392 -5.12 -7.90 44.95
N GLY A 393 -6.29 -7.26 44.85
CA GLY A 393 -6.88 -6.73 43.63
C GLY A 393 -7.40 -7.80 42.69
N PHE A 394 -6.52 -8.29 41.81
CA PHE A 394 -6.86 -9.21 40.74
C PHE A 394 -6.51 -10.66 41.11
N GLU A 395 -7.47 -11.56 40.93
CA GLU A 395 -7.28 -13.00 41.03
C GLU A 395 -6.87 -13.58 39.68
N LYS A 396 -5.84 -14.43 39.68
CA LYS A 396 -5.47 -15.19 38.49
C LYS A 396 -6.44 -16.36 38.30
N ARG A 397 -7.17 -16.37 37.18
CA ARG A 397 -8.00 -17.50 36.74
C ARG A 397 -7.55 -17.95 35.36
N SER A 398 -6.86 -19.10 35.32
CA SER A 398 -6.21 -19.61 34.11
C SER A 398 -5.20 -18.60 33.52
N ASP A 399 -5.45 -18.13 32.30
CA ASP A 399 -4.67 -17.16 31.53
C ASP A 399 -5.14 -15.71 31.75
N LYS A 400 -6.15 -15.50 32.60
CA LYS A 400 -6.76 -14.19 32.86
C LYS A 400 -6.53 -13.72 34.30
N MET A 401 -6.51 -12.40 34.46
CA MET A 401 -6.58 -11.69 35.72
C MET A 401 -7.98 -11.10 35.86
N ILE A 402 -8.64 -11.35 36.99
CA ILE A 402 -10.03 -10.94 37.23
C ILE A 402 -10.14 -10.17 38.54
N ALA A 403 -10.73 -8.98 38.51
CA ALA A 403 -11.09 -8.22 39.70
C ALA A 403 -12.61 -8.00 39.74
N PHE A 404 -13.19 -8.03 40.95
CA PHE A 404 -14.62 -7.86 41.18
C PHE A 404 -14.92 -6.47 41.76
N PHE A 405 -16.07 -5.91 41.40
CA PHE A 405 -16.50 -4.56 41.77
C PHE A 405 -17.98 -4.56 42.13
N SER A 406 -18.38 -3.66 43.05
CA SER A 406 -19.80 -3.40 43.32
C SER A 406 -20.38 -2.35 42.37
N SER A 407 -21.70 -2.25 42.33
CA SER A 407 -22.42 -1.25 41.53
C SER A 407 -21.96 0.19 41.81
N ASP A 408 -21.67 0.52 43.07
CA ASP A 408 -21.23 1.86 43.48
C ASP A 408 -19.80 2.20 43.00
N GLN A 409 -18.94 1.17 42.91
CA GLN A 409 -17.52 1.32 42.52
C GLN A 409 -17.35 1.34 41.00
N VAL A 410 -18.27 0.73 40.25
CA VAL A 410 -18.15 0.60 38.79
C VAL A 410 -18.08 1.95 38.08
N SER A 411 -18.88 2.94 38.47
CA SER A 411 -18.79 4.25 37.82
C SER A 411 -17.40 4.87 37.96
N ALA A 412 -16.76 4.74 39.13
CA ALA A 412 -15.42 5.26 39.37
C ALA A 412 -14.33 4.46 38.62
N LEU A 413 -14.51 3.13 38.50
CA LEU A 413 -13.67 2.27 37.69
C LEU A 413 -13.71 2.71 36.22
N LEU A 414 -14.90 2.85 35.64
CA LEU A 414 -15.07 3.20 34.22
C LEU A 414 -14.44 4.56 33.90
N SER A 415 -14.63 5.56 34.76
CA SER A 415 -13.98 6.87 34.62
C SER A 415 -12.46 6.76 34.65
N HIS A 416 -11.90 5.96 35.57
CA HIS A 416 -10.44 5.77 35.65
C HIS A 416 -9.87 5.03 34.43
N LEU A 417 -10.59 4.03 33.91
CA LEU A 417 -10.21 3.32 32.69
C LEU A 417 -10.24 4.22 31.44
N ASP A 418 -11.18 5.18 31.39
CA ASP A 418 -11.24 6.17 30.32
C ASP A 418 -10.08 7.17 30.41
N GLU A 419 -9.86 7.76 31.58
CA GLU A 419 -8.85 8.80 31.81
C GLU A 419 -7.42 8.27 31.68
N ARG A 420 -7.12 7.14 32.33
CA ARG A 420 -5.74 6.63 32.44
C ARG A 420 -5.34 5.70 31.32
N HIS A 421 -6.28 4.87 30.86
CA HIS A 421 -6.02 3.79 29.91
C HIS A 421 -6.62 4.06 28.53
N SER A 422 -7.36 5.16 28.36
CA SER A 422 -8.01 5.53 27.09
C SER A 422 -8.82 4.38 26.48
N MET A 423 -9.45 3.59 27.36
CA MET A 423 -10.13 2.36 26.95
C MET A 423 -11.38 2.67 26.12
N ALA A 424 -11.58 1.86 25.09
CA ALA A 424 -12.80 1.84 24.29
C ALA A 424 -13.46 0.48 24.37
N VAL A 425 -14.77 0.46 24.18
CA VAL A 425 -15.61 -0.74 24.18
C VAL A 425 -16.40 -0.85 22.89
N ILE A 426 -16.82 -2.06 22.53
CA ILE A 426 -17.74 -2.30 21.43
C ILE A 426 -19.16 -2.46 21.97
N VAL A 427 -20.11 -1.75 21.36
CA VAL A 427 -21.55 -1.88 21.61
C VAL A 427 -22.30 -2.06 20.30
N SER A 428 -23.48 -2.68 20.33
CA SER A 428 -24.31 -2.79 19.11
C SER A 428 -24.87 -1.43 18.68
N ASN A 429 -25.23 -1.28 17.40
CA ASN A 429 -25.84 -0.06 16.88
C ASN A 429 -27.13 0.33 17.63
N SER A 430 -27.93 -0.66 18.03
CA SER A 430 -29.15 -0.45 18.81
C SER A 430 -28.85 0.08 20.22
N VAL A 431 -27.78 -0.39 20.86
CA VAL A 431 -27.32 0.15 22.14
C VAL A 431 -26.79 1.57 21.97
N TYR A 432 -25.94 1.79 20.96
CA TYR A 432 -25.37 3.11 20.67
C TYR A 432 -26.48 4.16 20.48
N SER A 433 -27.45 3.88 19.61
CA SER A 433 -28.54 4.81 19.29
C SER A 433 -29.44 5.12 20.49
N ASN A 434 -29.64 4.15 21.40
CA ASN A 434 -30.54 4.30 22.54
C ASN A 434 -29.89 4.93 23.77
N TYR A 435 -28.61 4.64 24.02
CA TYR A 435 -27.94 5.01 25.26
C TYR A 435 -26.87 6.09 25.10
N ILE A 436 -26.24 6.18 23.93
CA ILE A 436 -25.02 6.97 23.72
C ILE A 436 -25.31 8.17 22.80
N GLU A 437 -25.90 7.97 21.62
CA GLU A 437 -26.18 9.04 20.66
C GLU A 437 -27.13 10.11 21.23
N LYS A 438 -28.23 9.69 21.86
CA LYS A 438 -29.24 10.59 22.48
C LYS A 438 -28.70 11.41 23.67
N SER A 439 -27.54 11.05 24.23
CA SER A 439 -26.91 11.76 25.34
C SER A 439 -26.08 12.97 24.89
N GLY A 440 -25.75 13.05 23.59
CA GLY A 440 -25.10 14.20 22.98
C GLY A 440 -26.11 15.27 22.59
N LYS A 441 -26.34 16.28 23.46
CA LYS A 441 -26.94 17.54 23.00
C LYS A 441 -26.15 18.04 21.78
N GLY A 442 -26.86 18.37 20.71
CA GLY A 442 -26.36 18.71 19.38
C GLY A 442 -25.00 19.44 19.40
N ILE A 443 -23.97 18.70 19.02
CA ILE A 443 -22.65 19.28 18.75
C ILE A 443 -22.80 19.99 17.41
N LYS A 444 -22.52 21.30 17.38
CA LYS A 444 -22.42 22.07 16.13
C LYS A 444 -21.58 21.27 15.13
N VAL A 445 -22.13 21.08 13.93
CA VAL A 445 -21.60 20.23 12.85
C VAL A 445 -20.20 20.67 12.37
N LYS A 446 -19.71 21.84 12.80
CA LYS A 446 -18.31 22.26 12.72
C LYS A 446 -17.86 22.79 14.08
N SER A 447 -16.69 22.37 14.55
CA SER A 447 -16.07 23.01 15.72
C SER A 447 -15.62 24.43 15.35
N ASP A 448 -15.74 25.38 16.27
CA ASP A 448 -15.25 26.76 16.06
C ASP A 448 -13.75 26.80 15.68
N LEU A 449 -12.99 25.75 16.02
CA LEU A 449 -11.59 25.58 15.62
C LEU A 449 -11.45 25.16 14.16
N VAL A 450 -12.36 24.31 13.64
CA VAL A 450 -12.41 23.96 12.21
C VAL A 450 -12.78 25.17 11.38
N GLU A 451 -13.79 25.95 11.79
CA GLU A 451 -14.13 27.20 11.09
C GLU A 451 -12.95 28.19 11.11
N LYS A 452 -12.25 28.33 12.24
CA LYS A 452 -11.05 29.17 12.33
C LYS A 452 -9.89 28.65 11.47
N ALA A 453 -9.70 27.33 11.41
CA ALA A 453 -8.63 26.71 10.63
C ALA A 453 -8.90 26.80 9.12
N GLU A 454 -10.13 26.54 8.69
CA GLU A 454 -10.57 26.70 7.29
C GLU A 454 -10.48 28.17 6.86
N LYS A 455 -10.92 29.10 7.72
CA LYS A 455 -10.82 30.53 7.45
C LYS A 455 -9.36 30.98 7.36
N LYS A 456 -8.50 30.52 8.27
CA LYS A 456 -7.05 30.79 8.22
C LYS A 456 -6.40 30.18 6.98
N TYR A 457 -6.83 28.99 6.57
CA TYR A 457 -6.34 28.34 5.34
C TYR A 457 -6.74 29.13 4.09
N GLU A 458 -7.99 29.58 3.97
CA GLU A 458 -8.39 30.42 2.82
C GLU A 458 -7.77 31.81 2.86
N ASP A 459 -7.58 32.40 4.04
CA ASP A 459 -6.81 33.64 4.19
C ASP A 459 -5.35 33.45 3.74
N ASP A 460 -4.70 32.35 4.13
CA ASP A 460 -3.32 32.03 3.75
C ASP A 460 -3.19 31.69 2.25
N LYS A 461 -4.19 31.02 1.67
CA LYS A 461 -4.27 30.73 0.22
C LYS A 461 -4.46 32.01 -0.59
N GLN A 462 -5.35 32.91 -0.16
CA GLN A 462 -5.51 34.22 -0.78
C GLN A 462 -4.24 35.07 -0.65
N ARG A 463 -3.57 35.04 0.51
CA ARG A 463 -2.25 35.70 0.70
C ARG A 463 -1.16 35.11 -0.17
N PHE A 464 -1.19 33.80 -0.42
CA PHE A 464 -0.23 33.12 -1.28
C PHE A 464 -0.45 33.51 -2.74
N GLU A 465 -1.69 33.46 -3.23
CA GLU A 465 -2.04 33.91 -4.59
C GLU A 465 -1.79 35.42 -4.76
N SER A 466 -2.07 36.23 -3.74
CA SER A 466 -1.77 37.66 -3.79
C SER A 466 -0.27 37.92 -3.91
N ARG A 467 0.57 37.18 -3.19
CA ARG A 467 2.05 37.24 -3.31
C ARG A 467 2.57 36.76 -4.66
N LYS A 468 1.83 35.86 -5.32
CA LYS A 468 2.11 35.41 -6.69
C LYS A 468 1.78 36.49 -7.72
N SER A 469 0.77 37.31 -7.43
CA SER A 469 0.29 38.41 -8.27
C SER A 469 0.95 39.77 -7.99
N THR A 470 1.63 39.94 -6.85
CA THR A 470 2.45 41.14 -6.61
C THR A 470 3.74 41.00 -7.42
N PRO A 471 4.04 41.92 -8.36
CA PRO A 471 5.38 41.99 -8.93
C PRO A 471 6.33 42.25 -7.77
N THR A 472 7.36 41.42 -7.61
CA THR A 472 8.53 41.79 -6.83
C THR A 472 8.91 43.23 -7.24
N PRO A 473 9.03 44.20 -6.31
CA PRO A 473 9.63 45.47 -6.67
C PRO A 473 10.97 45.13 -7.30
N ALA A 474 11.19 45.56 -8.55
CA ALA A 474 12.47 45.36 -9.21
C ALA A 474 13.54 45.92 -8.27
N THR A 475 14.29 45.03 -7.62
CA THR A 475 15.55 45.41 -7.00
C THR A 475 16.38 45.98 -8.13
N GLU A 476 16.65 47.29 -8.08
CA GLU A 476 17.58 47.93 -9.00
C GLU A 476 18.82 47.03 -9.10
N PRO A 477 19.30 46.73 -10.33
CA PRO A 477 20.54 45.98 -10.45
C PRO A 477 21.62 46.75 -9.68
N PRO A 478 22.43 46.07 -8.84
CA PRO A 478 23.45 46.75 -8.07
C PRO A 478 24.33 47.51 -9.05
N LYS A 479 24.38 48.85 -8.94
CA LYS A 479 25.20 49.72 -9.79
C LYS A 479 26.58 49.08 -9.87
N SER A 480 26.94 48.59 -11.05
CA SER A 480 28.22 47.93 -11.28
C SER A 480 29.30 48.89 -10.85
N ASN A 481 29.99 48.57 -9.75
CA ASN A 481 31.00 49.44 -9.20
C ASN A 481 32.17 49.43 -10.21
N LEU A 482 32.21 50.44 -11.08
CA LEU A 482 33.13 50.54 -12.23
C LEU A 482 34.60 50.37 -11.79
N ASN A 483 34.88 50.76 -10.54
CA ASN A 483 36.18 50.56 -9.89
C ASN A 483 36.50 49.09 -9.62
N LEU A 484 35.52 48.25 -9.27
CA LEU A 484 35.70 46.82 -9.05
C LEU A 484 35.90 46.07 -10.39
N LEU A 485 35.23 46.50 -11.46
CA LEU A 485 35.43 45.95 -12.80
C LEU A 485 36.81 46.32 -13.36
N LYS A 486 37.25 47.57 -13.16
CA LYS A 486 38.62 48.02 -13.50
C LYS A 486 39.68 47.27 -12.69
N LEU A 487 39.42 46.99 -11.41
CA LEU A 487 40.33 46.23 -10.55
C LEU A 487 40.44 44.76 -11.01
N LYS A 488 39.32 44.11 -11.36
CA LYS A 488 39.31 42.74 -11.91
C LYS A 488 40.04 42.66 -13.26
N MET A 489 39.88 43.65 -14.14
CA MET A 489 40.60 43.69 -15.42
C MET A 489 42.10 43.93 -15.23
N ARG A 490 42.51 44.78 -14.28
CA ARG A 490 43.94 44.97 -13.94
C ARG A 490 44.56 43.71 -13.33
N MET A 491 43.86 43.00 -12.44
CA MET A 491 44.36 41.73 -11.90
C MET A 491 44.49 40.66 -13.00
N LYS A 492 43.54 40.59 -13.94
CA LYS A 492 43.59 39.64 -15.06
C LYS A 492 44.73 39.96 -16.04
N ALA A 493 45.02 41.23 -16.29
CA ALA A 493 46.15 41.66 -17.10
C ALA A 493 47.51 41.46 -16.40
N ALA A 494 47.56 41.55 -15.06
CA ALA A 494 48.75 41.25 -14.28
C ALA A 494 49.03 39.73 -14.22
N ALA A 495 47.99 38.90 -14.13
CA ALA A 495 48.11 37.44 -14.17
C ALA A 495 48.62 36.94 -15.54
N LEU A 496 48.17 37.54 -16.65
CA LEU A 496 48.64 37.22 -18.00
C LEU A 496 50.09 37.66 -18.29
N LYS A 497 50.66 38.57 -17.49
CA LYS A 497 52.08 38.98 -17.59
C LYS A 497 53.03 38.15 -16.71
N LEU A 498 52.50 37.20 -15.93
CA LEU A 498 53.27 36.26 -15.11
C LEU A 498 53.37 34.87 -15.76
N GLU A 499 52.75 34.67 -16.93
CA GLU A 499 52.80 33.44 -17.72
C GLU A 499 53.59 33.61 -19.06
N GLU A 500 54.28 34.73 -19.23
CA GLU A 500 55.44 34.91 -20.14
C GLU A 500 56.70 35.15 -19.30
#